data_AF-A0A7V5ZEC0-F1
#
_entry.id   AF-A0A7V5ZEC0-F1
#
_cell.length_a   1.000
_cell.length_b   1.000
_cell.length_c   1.000
_cell.angle_alpha   90.00
_cell.angle_beta   90.00
_cell.angle_gamma   90.00
#
_symmetry.space_group_name_H-M   'P 1'
#
loop_
_entity.id
_entity.type
_entity.pdbx_description
1 polymer ?
#
loop_
_entity_poly.entity_id
_entity_poly.type
_entity_poly.pdbx_seq_one_letter_code
_entity_poly.pdbx_strand_id
1 'polypeptide(L)'
;MNPTFRQELETLIRARYPLVYLLSSEEQRVEEELRYVASRLNKRLYLWSVTTGLIEHPGQKDTSTQRPVEVLLSIERLPQHSVVLLKDFHTALNDSVVKRQLRDLS
;
A
#
# COMPACT_ATOMS: atom_id res chain seq x y z
N MET A 1 -3.12 -21.89 17.84
CA MET A 1 -4.12 -20.87 17.48
C MET A 1 -3.67 -20.25 16.17
N ASN A 2 -4.56 -20.11 15.19
CA ASN A 2 -4.24 -19.34 13.99
C ASN A 2 -4.15 -17.85 14.36
N PRO A 3 -3.15 -17.13 13.86
CA PRO A 3 -3.05 -15.69 14.08
C PRO A 3 -4.28 -14.99 13.49
N THR A 4 -4.70 -13.90 14.13
CA THR A 4 -5.73 -13.04 13.55
C THR A 4 -5.15 -12.28 12.34
N PHE A 5 -6.01 -11.86 11.41
CA PHE A 5 -5.61 -11.03 10.26
C PHE A 5 -4.71 -9.85 10.65
N ARG A 6 -5.05 -9.16 11.75
CA ARG A 6 -4.24 -8.06 12.32
C ARG A 6 -2.83 -8.51 12.69
N GLN A 7 -2.72 -9.64 13.38
CA GLN A 7 -1.44 -10.20 13.82
C GLN A 7 -0.58 -10.62 12.63
N GLU A 8 -1.19 -11.18 11.59
CA GLU A 8 -0.49 -11.51 10.34
C GLU A 8 0.04 -10.25 9.65
N LEU A 9 -0.81 -9.23 9.45
CA LEU A 9 -0.38 -7.93 8.89
C LEU A 9 0.77 -7.32 9.69
N GLU A 10 0.65 -7.26 11.02
CA GLU A 10 1.68 -6.70 11.90
C GLU A 10 3.00 -7.48 11.81
N THR A 11 2.92 -8.81 11.65
CA THR A 11 4.08 -9.69 11.47
C THR A 11 4.75 -9.45 10.13
N LEU A 12 3.99 -9.41 9.04
CA LEU A 12 4.53 -9.20 7.69
C LEU A 12 5.20 -7.82 7.55
N ILE A 13 4.57 -6.78 8.09
CA ILE A 13 5.13 -5.41 8.06
C ILE A 13 6.41 -5.32 8.91
N ARG A 14 6.47 -5.99 10.07
CA ARG A 14 7.70 -6.02 10.88
C ARG A 14 8.84 -6.79 10.24
N ALA A 15 8.51 -7.88 9.54
CA ALA A 15 9.48 -8.65 8.78
C ALA A 15 10.00 -7.92 7.54
N ARG A 16 9.50 -6.70 7.24
CA ARG A 16 9.89 -5.87 6.10
C ARG A 16 9.69 -6.59 4.76
N TYR A 17 8.63 -7.38 4.64
CA TYR A 17 8.22 -7.87 3.32
C TYR A 17 7.86 -6.66 2.43
N PRO A 18 8.54 -6.46 1.30
CA PRO A 18 8.38 -5.25 0.49
C PRO A 18 7.03 -5.20 -0.23
N LEU A 19 6.45 -6.38 -0.52
CA LEU A 19 5.15 -6.52 -1.17
C LEU A 19 4.32 -7.59 -0.47
N VAL A 20 3.11 -7.22 -0.08
CA VAL A 20 2.10 -8.13 0.49
C VAL A 20 0.86 -8.05 -0.39
N TYR A 21 0.46 -9.18 -0.97
CA TYR A 21 -0.72 -9.26 -1.80
C TYR A 21 -1.93 -9.70 -0.95
N LEU A 22 -2.93 -8.85 -0.85
CA LEU A 22 -4.13 -9.08 -0.04
C LEU A 22 -5.32 -9.40 -0.92
N LEU A 23 -6.00 -10.51 -0.62
CA LEU A 23 -7.28 -10.90 -1.23
C LEU A 23 -8.38 -10.74 -0.19
N SER A 24 -9.17 -9.67 -0.30
CA SER A 24 -10.29 -9.39 0.59
C SER A 24 -11.37 -8.61 -0.15
N SER A 25 -12.63 -8.94 0.11
CA SER A 25 -13.79 -8.16 -0.36
C SER A 25 -14.17 -7.04 0.62
N GLU A 26 -13.61 -7.03 1.84
CA GLU A 26 -13.90 -6.05 2.89
C GLU A 26 -12.85 -4.93 2.90
N GLU A 27 -12.86 -4.05 1.90
CA GLU A 27 -11.86 -2.98 1.76
C GLU A 27 -11.76 -2.08 3.00
N GLN A 28 -12.91 -1.65 3.54
CA GLN A 28 -12.96 -0.78 4.72
C GLN A 28 -12.28 -1.44 5.93
N ARG A 29 -12.52 -2.74 6.14
CA ARG A 29 -11.91 -3.50 7.23
C ARG A 29 -10.40 -3.61 7.05
N VAL A 30 -9.92 -3.87 5.84
CA VAL A 30 -8.48 -3.91 5.53
C VAL A 30 -7.82 -2.57 5.85
N GLU A 31 -8.45 -1.46 5.46
CA GLU A 31 -7.93 -0.13 5.78
C GLU A 31 -7.88 0.15 7.29
N GLU A 32 -8.95 -0.16 8.02
CA GLU A 32 -9.02 0.06 9.47
C GLU A 32 -7.91 -0.72 10.20
N GLU A 33 -7.71 -1.97 9.81
CA GLU A 33 -6.68 -2.84 10.36
C GLU A 33 -5.26 -2.36 10.01
N LEU A 34 -5.03 -1.96 8.75
CA LEU A 34 -3.75 -1.36 8.34
C LEU A 34 -3.47 -0.04 9.05
N ARG A 35 -4.48 0.81 9.26
CA ARG A 35 -4.37 2.07 9.99
C ARG A 35 -3.98 1.83 11.45
N TYR A 36 -4.61 0.84 12.08
CA TYR A 36 -4.23 0.41 13.43
C TYR A 36 -2.77 -0.07 13.49
N VAL A 37 -2.39 -0.98 12.59
CA VAL A 37 -1.04 -1.57 12.55
C VAL A 37 0.03 -0.50 12.24
N ALA A 38 -0.19 0.36 11.25
CA ALA A 38 0.73 1.43 10.89
C ALA A 38 0.95 2.40 12.05
N SER A 39 -0.12 2.83 12.73
CA SER A 39 -0.05 3.66 13.94
C SER A 39 0.75 2.99 15.05
N ARG A 40 0.47 1.71 15.34
CA ARG A 40 1.18 0.93 16.35
C ARG A 40 2.67 0.76 16.06
N LEU A 41 3.04 0.68 14.78
CA LEU A 41 4.42 0.54 14.32
C LEU A 41 5.12 1.88 14.05
N ASN A 42 4.47 3.01 14.37
CA ASN A 42 4.94 4.36 14.06
C ASN A 42 5.32 4.53 12.57
N LYS A 43 4.49 4.00 11.68
CA LYS A 43 4.60 4.13 10.23
C LYS A 43 3.51 5.04 9.68
N ARG A 44 3.85 5.85 8.69
CA ARG A 44 2.88 6.61 7.90
C ARG A 44 2.11 5.67 6.98
N LEU A 45 0.80 5.82 6.88
CA LEU A 45 -0.04 5.05 5.97
C LEU A 45 -0.46 5.94 4.80
N TYR A 46 -0.20 5.47 3.59
CA TYR A 46 -0.68 6.07 2.36
C TYR A 46 -1.68 5.13 1.70
N LEU A 47 -2.73 5.69 1.12
CA LEU A 47 -3.73 4.97 0.35
C LEU A 47 -3.67 5.42 -1.10
N TRP A 48 -3.83 4.50 -2.02
CA TRP A 48 -3.88 4.82 -3.44
C TRP A 48 -5.01 4.06 -4.13
N SER A 49 -5.69 4.74 -5.04
CA SER A 49 -6.53 4.12 -6.05
C SER A 49 -6.35 4.84 -7.38
N VAL A 50 -6.75 4.18 -8.47
CA VAL A 50 -6.76 4.79 -9.81
C VAL A 50 -7.66 6.03 -9.90
N THR A 51 -8.67 6.15 -9.03
CA THR A 51 -9.63 7.27 -9.07
C THR A 51 -9.20 8.46 -8.23
N THR A 52 -8.39 8.26 -7.19
CA THR A 52 -7.97 9.36 -6.30
C THR A 52 -6.49 9.69 -6.36
N GLY A 53 -5.68 8.78 -6.90
CA GLY A 53 -4.24 8.83 -6.69
C GLY A 53 -3.86 8.58 -5.23
N LEU A 54 -2.64 8.97 -4.87
CA LEU A 54 -2.02 8.77 -3.57
C LEU A 54 -2.57 9.79 -2.57
N ILE A 55 -2.89 9.30 -1.38
CA ILE A 55 -3.47 10.06 -0.28
C ILE A 55 -2.73 9.68 1.00
N GLU A 56 -2.18 10.67 1.72
CA GLU A 56 -1.74 10.49 3.11
C GLU A 56 -2.86 10.83 4.09
N HIS A 57 -3.55 11.95 3.85
CA HIS A 57 -4.59 12.47 4.72
C HIS A 57 -5.92 12.59 3.97
N PRO A 58 -7.06 12.25 4.60
CA PRO A 58 -8.37 12.45 4.00
C PRO A 58 -8.52 13.86 3.43
N GLY A 59 -8.88 13.96 2.15
CA GLY A 59 -9.04 15.23 1.43
C GLY A 59 -7.81 15.71 0.65
N GLN A 60 -6.60 15.16 0.90
CA GLN A 60 -5.40 15.46 0.12
C GLN A 60 -5.19 14.41 -0.98
N LYS A 61 -5.93 14.57 -2.09
CA LYS A 61 -5.80 13.69 -3.26
C LYS A 61 -4.69 14.20 -4.18
N ASP A 62 -3.68 13.38 -4.45
CA ASP A 62 -2.71 13.64 -5.49
C ASP A 62 -3.10 12.95 -6.80
N THR A 63 -3.93 13.63 -7.60
CA THR A 63 -4.42 13.11 -8.88
C THR A 63 -3.31 12.89 -9.92
N SER A 64 -2.13 13.49 -9.74
CA SER A 64 -1.00 13.27 -10.65
C SER A 64 -0.48 11.82 -10.60
N THR A 65 -0.79 11.11 -9.51
CA THR A 65 -0.34 9.74 -9.28
C THR A 65 -1.36 8.67 -9.67
N GLN A 66 -2.48 9.02 -10.31
CA GLN A 66 -3.55 8.06 -10.68
C GLN A 66 -3.09 6.93 -11.62
N ARG A 67 -1.99 7.11 -12.35
CA ARG A 67 -1.42 6.06 -13.20
C ARG A 67 -0.51 5.15 -12.37
N PRO A 68 -0.55 3.82 -12.58
CA PRO A 68 0.27 2.88 -11.81
C PRO A 68 1.76 3.20 -11.77
N VAL A 69 2.34 3.62 -12.89
CA VAL A 69 3.75 4.03 -12.96
C VAL A 69 4.03 5.26 -12.09
N GLU A 70 3.13 6.24 -12.09
CA GLU A 70 3.31 7.51 -11.36
C GLU A 70 3.24 7.31 -9.85
N VAL A 71 2.38 6.41 -9.37
CA VAL A 71 2.38 6.05 -7.95
C VAL A 71 3.64 5.31 -7.54
N LEU A 72 4.14 4.37 -8.34
CA LEU A 72 5.38 3.65 -7.99
C LEU A 72 6.57 4.61 -7.87
N LEU A 73 6.71 5.56 -8.82
CA LEU A 73 7.71 6.62 -8.72
C LEU A 73 7.51 7.50 -7.48
N SER A 74 6.26 7.75 -7.09
CA SER A 74 5.95 8.53 -5.89
C SER A 74 6.31 7.79 -4.61
N ILE A 75 6.14 6.47 -4.57
CA ILE A 75 6.51 5.62 -3.43
C ILE A 75 8.02 5.67 -3.16
N GLU A 76 8.86 5.71 -4.20
CA GLU A 76 10.33 5.84 -4.06
C GLU A 76 10.76 7.09 -3.28
N ARG A 77 9.94 8.14 -3.32
CA ARG A 77 10.22 9.44 -2.69
C ARG A 77 9.62 9.57 -1.30
N LEU A 78 8.86 8.57 -0.83
CA LEU A 78 8.24 8.60 0.49
C LEU A 78 9.27 8.43 1.62
N PRO A 79 8.96 8.88 2.84
CA PRO A 79 9.80 8.59 4.01
C PRO A 79 10.00 7.08 4.21
N GLN A 80 11.18 6.66 4.71
CA GLN A 80 11.52 5.24 4.95
C GLN A 80 10.54 4.49 5.89
N HIS A 81 9.75 5.23 6.68
CA HIS A 81 8.80 4.67 7.64
C HIS A 81 7.36 4.71 7.12
N SER A 82 7.14 4.27 5.88
CA SER A 82 5.83 4.30 5.23
C SER A 82 5.28 2.90 4.94
N VAL A 83 3.95 2.79 4.91
CA VAL A 83 3.17 1.66 4.35
C VAL A 83 2.24 2.25 3.31
N VAL A 84 2.12 1.59 2.17
CA VAL A 84 1.25 2.03 1.07
C VAL A 84 0.26 0.94 0.73
N LEU A 85 -1.04 1.25 0.80
CA LEU A 85 -2.11 0.37 0.34
C LEU A 85 -2.48 0.75 -1.09
N LEU A 86 -2.15 -0.13 -2.04
CA LEU A 86 -2.50 0.01 -3.45
C LEU A 86 -3.79 -0.78 -3.74
N LYS A 87 -4.91 -0.09 -3.92
CA LYS A 87 -6.21 -0.71 -4.22
C LYS A 87 -6.29 -1.10 -5.69
N ASP A 88 -6.85 -2.29 -5.98
CA ASP A 88 -7.05 -2.85 -7.32
C ASP A 88 -5.81 -2.85 -8.23
N PHE A 89 -4.61 -2.80 -7.65
CA PHE A 89 -3.35 -2.66 -8.38
C PHE A 89 -2.99 -3.89 -9.21
N HIS A 90 -3.63 -5.04 -8.93
CA HIS A 90 -3.44 -6.28 -9.67
C HIS A 90 -3.69 -6.11 -11.18
N THR A 91 -4.61 -5.22 -11.57
CA THR A 91 -4.91 -4.90 -12.97
C THR A 91 -3.69 -4.32 -13.71
N ALA A 92 -2.84 -3.57 -13.01
CA ALA A 92 -1.65 -2.93 -13.56
C ALA A 92 -0.46 -3.91 -13.74
N LEU A 93 -0.49 -5.08 -13.09
CA LEU A 93 0.61 -6.06 -13.15
C LEU A 93 0.75 -6.74 -14.53
N ASN A 94 -0.20 -6.51 -15.44
CA ASN A 94 -0.08 -6.95 -16.83
C ASN A 94 1.01 -6.18 -17.59
N ASP A 95 1.29 -4.93 -17.20
CA ASP A 95 2.31 -4.07 -17.79
C ASP A 95 3.73 -4.47 -17.33
N SER A 96 4.66 -4.64 -18.28
CA SER A 96 6.04 -5.04 -18.01
C SER A 96 6.85 -3.97 -17.28
N VAL A 97 6.60 -2.68 -17.56
CA VAL A 97 7.23 -1.53 -16.90
C VAL A 97 6.79 -1.48 -15.44
N VAL A 98 5.49 -1.60 -15.18
CA VAL A 98 4.95 -1.64 -13.80
C VAL A 98 5.55 -2.79 -13.01
N LYS A 99 5.63 -3.99 -13.60
CA LYS A 99 6.27 -5.15 -12.97
C LYS A 99 7.76 -4.95 -12.66
N ARG A 100 8.49 -4.23 -13.52
CA ARG A 100 9.91 -3.96 -13.31
C ARG A 100 10.11 -2.95 -12.18
N GLN A 101 9.37 -1.84 -12.21
CA GLN A 101 9.41 -0.81 -11.17
C GLN A 101 9.01 -1.34 -9.80
N LEU A 102 7.96 -2.16 -9.72
CA LEU A 102 7.57 -2.77 -8.45
C LEU A 102 8.68 -3.65 -7.85
N ARG A 103 9.48 -4.31 -8.70
CA ARG A 103 10.66 -5.07 -8.25
C ARG A 103 11.81 -4.18 -7.81
N ASP A 104 11.95 -2.98 -8.38
CA ASP A 104 12.99 -2.03 -7.99
C ASP A 104 12.71 -1.36 -6.63
N LEU A 105 11.45 -1.35 -6.21
CA LEU A 105 11.03 -0.93 -4.87
C LEU A 105 11.33 -1.95 -3.76
N SER A 106 11.68 -3.20 -4.11
CA SER A 106 11.79 -4.33 -3.19
C SER A 106 13.21 -4.56 -2.66
#